data_AF-A0A7Y8LN14-F1
#
_entry.id   AF-A0A7Y8LN14-F1
#
_cell.length_a   1.000
_cell.length_b   1.000
_cell.length_c   1.000
_cell.angle_alpha   90.00
_cell.angle_beta   90.00
_cell.angle_gamma   90.00
#
_symmetry.space_group_name_H-M   'P 1'
#
loop_
_entity.id
_entity.type
_entity.pdbx_description
1 polymer ?
#
loop_
_entity_poly.entity_id
_entity_poly.type
_entity_poly.pdbx_seq_one_letter_code
_entity_poly.pdbx_strand_id
1 'polypeptide(L)'
;MDDKNNFKYNMSFYYQSTIIYFVVFVVYLIVRGEFIEDSYKLVTKDPIIYFLGLIVMISLLSLLYNLFKNRHLQLTENSILFIDRFKSKSFLYNEIISIKISTIKSKRISNKPFRLIRIKMKNRRRQLIIRPYDYEKQNELIARFEELDKRIKSTNV
;
A
#
# COMPACT_ATOMS: atom_id res chain seq x y z
N MET A 1 10.32 -2.44 -22.14
CA MET A 1 10.22 -2.23 -20.68
C MET A 1 9.01 -3.03 -20.22
N ASP A 2 9.23 -4.24 -19.70
CA ASP A 2 8.13 -5.16 -19.40
C ASP A 2 7.39 -4.78 -18.11
N ASP A 3 6.11 -4.45 -18.23
CA ASP A 3 5.17 -4.19 -17.13
C ASP A 3 5.03 -5.36 -16.14
N LYS A 4 5.54 -6.55 -16.50
CA LYS A 4 5.54 -7.76 -15.66
C LYS A 4 6.37 -7.65 -14.39
N ASN A 5 7.30 -6.70 -14.33
CA ASN A 5 8.17 -6.55 -13.17
C ASN A 5 7.90 -5.28 -12.35
N ASN A 6 6.85 -4.54 -12.68
CA ASN A 6 6.45 -3.35 -11.96
C ASN A 6 5.27 -3.64 -11.02
N PHE A 7 5.49 -3.44 -9.73
CA PHE A 7 4.53 -3.68 -8.66
C PHE A 7 4.13 -2.35 -8.05
N LYS A 8 2.95 -1.86 -8.43
CA LYS A 8 2.37 -0.65 -7.87
C LYS A 8 1.83 -0.90 -6.46
N TYR A 9 1.92 0.12 -5.63
CA TYR A 9 1.35 0.08 -4.28
C TYR A 9 -0.18 0.08 -4.34
N ASN A 10 -0.82 -0.77 -3.55
CA ASN A 10 -2.27 -0.90 -3.51
C ASN A 10 -2.89 0.28 -2.77
N MET A 11 -3.65 1.11 -3.49
CA MET A 11 -4.34 2.28 -2.93
C MET A 11 -5.81 2.02 -2.60
N SER A 12 -6.32 0.80 -2.75
CA SER A 12 -7.74 0.45 -2.56
C SER A 12 -8.27 0.89 -1.21
N PHE A 13 -7.47 0.78 -0.15
CA PHE A 13 -7.85 1.23 1.19
C PHE A 13 -8.14 2.74 1.23
N TYR A 14 -7.26 3.57 0.66
CA TYR A 14 -7.46 5.03 0.62
C TYR A 14 -8.70 5.41 -0.18
N TYR A 15 -8.95 4.73 -1.32
CA TYR A 15 -10.16 4.94 -2.11
C TYR A 15 -11.42 4.58 -1.32
N GLN A 16 -11.45 3.37 -0.74
CA GLN A 16 -12.61 2.89 0.04
C GLN A 16 -12.91 3.80 1.22
N SER A 17 -11.90 4.16 2.01
CA SER A 17 -12.09 5.08 3.15
C SER A 17 -12.59 6.44 2.70
N THR A 18 -12.01 7.03 1.65
CA THR A 18 -12.44 8.34 1.13
C THR A 18 -13.90 8.29 0.65
N ILE A 19 -14.30 7.24 -0.07
CA ILE A 19 -15.67 7.05 -0.53
C ILE A 19 -16.62 6.92 0.67
N ILE A 20 -16.30 6.08 1.65
CA ILE A 20 -17.14 5.88 2.84
C ILE A 20 -17.33 7.20 3.60
N TYR A 21 -16.25 7.92 3.88
CA TYR A 21 -16.35 9.20 4.59
C TYR A 21 -17.13 10.24 3.80
N PHE A 22 -16.95 10.29 2.48
CA PHE A 22 -17.69 11.19 1.62
C PHE A 22 -19.19 10.86 1.60
N VAL A 23 -19.55 9.57 1.48
CA VAL A 23 -20.96 9.13 1.51
C VAL A 23 -21.61 9.47 2.85
N VAL A 24 -20.95 9.17 3.97
CA VAL A 24 -21.46 9.52 5.31
C VAL A 24 -21.68 11.02 5.45
N PHE A 25 -20.74 11.83 4.95
CA PHE A 25 -20.85 13.29 4.98
C PHE A 25 -22.03 13.79 4.14
N VAL A 26 -22.20 13.30 2.90
CA VAL A 26 -23.32 13.67 2.02
C VAL A 26 -24.66 13.26 2.63
N VAL A 27 -24.79 12.04 3.14
CA VAL A 27 -26.01 11.57 3.80
C VAL A 27 -26.34 12.46 4.99
N TYR A 28 -25.34 12.82 5.81
CA TYR A 28 -25.55 13.71 6.94
C TYR A 28 -26.05 15.09 6.50
N LEU A 29 -25.47 15.68 5.45
CA LEU A 29 -25.90 16.96 4.91
C LEU A 29 -27.33 16.94 4.39
N ILE A 30 -27.74 15.87 3.70
CA ILE A 30 -29.11 15.69 3.19
C ILE A 30 -30.08 15.58 4.36
N VAL A 31 -29.81 14.69 5.32
CA VAL A 31 -30.68 14.49 6.49
C VAL A 31 -30.82 15.79 7.28
N ARG A 32 -29.72 16.51 7.50
CA ARG A 32 -29.76 17.75 8.27
C ARG A 32 -30.46 18.89 7.51
N GLY A 33 -30.20 18.99 6.21
CA GLY A 33 -30.74 20.03 5.33
C GLY A 33 -32.22 19.87 4.99
N GLU A 34 -32.74 18.65 4.91
CA GLU A 34 -34.16 18.40 4.58
C GLU A 34 -35.07 18.28 5.82
N PHE A 35 -34.59 17.75 6.95
CA PHE A 35 -35.48 17.31 8.03
C PHE A 35 -35.45 18.15 9.32
N ILE A 36 -34.49 19.05 9.51
CA ILE A 36 -34.26 19.68 10.84
C ILE A 36 -34.24 21.21 10.77
N GLU A 37 -33.77 21.80 9.67
CA GLU A 37 -33.56 23.25 9.59
C GLU A 37 -34.17 23.78 8.27
N ASP A 38 -35.35 24.39 8.32
CA ASP A 38 -36.06 25.03 7.18
C ASP A 38 -35.27 26.18 6.50
N SER A 39 -34.02 26.42 6.91
CA SER A 39 -33.12 27.40 6.30
C SER A 39 -31.67 26.93 6.33
N TYR A 40 -31.02 26.89 5.16
CA TYR A 40 -29.60 26.55 4.97
C TYR A 40 -28.62 27.39 5.81
N LYS A 41 -29.05 28.53 6.36
CA LYS A 41 -28.23 29.39 7.22
C LYS A 41 -27.85 28.74 8.56
N LEU A 42 -28.65 27.81 9.07
CA LEU A 42 -28.39 27.18 10.37
C LEU A 42 -27.38 26.01 10.29
N VAL A 43 -27.29 25.37 9.11
CA VAL A 43 -26.36 24.25 8.80
C VAL A 43 -24.89 24.66 9.04
N THR A 44 -24.55 25.92 8.77
CA THR A 44 -23.19 26.44 9.05
C THR A 44 -22.86 26.59 10.54
N LYS A 45 -23.79 26.40 11.47
CA LYS A 45 -23.50 26.44 12.90
C LYS A 45 -23.35 25.05 13.53
N ASP A 46 -23.56 23.99 12.76
CA ASP A 46 -23.47 22.63 13.29
C ASP A 46 -22.00 22.17 13.40
N PRO A 47 -21.47 21.94 14.62
CA PRO A 47 -20.09 21.48 14.82
C PRO A 47 -19.83 20.11 14.20
N ILE A 48 -20.86 19.27 14.02
CA ILE A 48 -20.73 17.93 13.44
C ILE A 48 -20.35 18.02 11.96
N ILE A 49 -20.89 19.00 11.23
CA ILE A 49 -20.58 19.22 9.81
C ILE A 49 -19.11 19.58 9.63
N TYR A 50 -18.58 20.45 10.49
CA TYR A 50 -17.17 20.80 10.48
C TYR A 50 -16.27 19.59 10.79
N PHE A 51 -16.66 18.77 11.75
CA PHE A 51 -15.92 17.56 12.10
C PHE A 51 -15.91 16.52 10.95
N LEU A 52 -17.06 16.24 10.35
CA LEU A 52 -17.15 15.33 9.20
C LEU A 52 -16.40 15.90 7.99
N GLY A 53 -16.54 17.21 7.73
CA GLY A 53 -15.80 17.91 6.69
C GLY A 53 -14.29 17.78 6.88
N LEU A 54 -13.78 17.93 8.11
CA LEU A 54 -12.37 17.72 8.44
C LEU A 54 -11.92 16.28 8.10
N ILE A 55 -12.71 15.27 8.47
CA ILE A 55 -12.39 13.86 8.16
C ILE A 55 -12.32 13.63 6.65
N VAL A 56 -13.29 14.13 5.91
CA VAL A 56 -13.32 14.04 4.44
C VAL A 56 -12.09 14.75 3.85
N MET A 57 -11.76 15.95 4.32
CA MET A 57 -10.57 16.68 3.87
C MET A 57 -9.28 15.92 4.15
N ILE A 58 -9.09 15.36 5.35
CA ILE A 58 -7.89 14.56 5.69
C ILE A 58 -7.78 13.33 4.80
N SER A 59 -8.90 12.64 4.54
CA SER A 59 -8.91 11.45 3.68
C SER A 59 -8.58 11.78 2.22
N LEU A 60 -9.15 12.85 1.67
CA LEU A 60 -8.82 13.38 0.35
C LEU A 60 -7.34 13.75 0.24
N LEU A 61 -6.81 14.52 1.19
CA LEU A 61 -5.40 14.89 1.22
C LEU A 61 -4.49 13.66 1.29
N SER A 62 -4.87 12.65 2.08
CA SER A 62 -4.12 11.40 2.21
C SER A 62 -4.11 10.59 0.90
N LEU A 63 -5.25 10.55 0.20
CA LEU A 63 -5.38 9.91 -1.10
C LEU A 63 -4.53 10.65 -2.15
N LEU A 64 -4.67 11.97 -2.26
CA LEU A 64 -3.91 12.81 -3.19
C LEU A 64 -2.41 12.71 -2.96
N TYR A 65 -1.97 12.76 -1.70
CA TYR A 65 -0.56 12.60 -1.35
C TYR A 65 -0.01 11.24 -1.82
N ASN A 66 -0.76 10.15 -1.61
CA ASN A 66 -0.35 8.83 -2.05
C ASN A 66 -0.34 8.67 -3.58
N LEU A 67 -1.32 9.25 -4.27
CA LEU A 67 -1.36 9.28 -5.74
C LEU A 67 -0.17 10.04 -6.31
N PHE A 68 0.15 11.19 -5.71
CA PHE A 68 1.28 12.00 -6.12
C PHE A 68 2.60 11.26 -5.94
N LYS A 69 2.76 10.54 -4.82
CA LYS A 69 3.98 9.77 -4.49
C LYS A 69 4.25 8.64 -5.49
N ASN A 70 3.20 8.05 -6.06
CA ASN A 70 3.25 6.99 -7.08
C ASN A 70 4.28 5.89 -6.75
N ARG A 71 4.29 5.44 -5.50
CA ARG A 71 5.26 4.48 -4.99
C ARG A 71 5.09 3.12 -5.68
N HIS A 72 6.18 2.58 -6.19
CA HIS A 72 6.19 1.26 -6.83
C HIS A 72 7.52 0.53 -6.60
N LEU A 73 7.48 -0.78 -6.74
CA LEU A 73 8.62 -1.66 -6.66
C LEU A 73 8.86 -2.26 -8.04
N GLN A 74 10.08 -2.15 -8.54
CA GLN A 74 10.46 -2.73 -9.81
C GLN A 74 11.55 -3.78 -9.62
N LEU A 75 11.36 -4.96 -10.19
CA LEU A 75 12.34 -6.04 -10.21
C LEU A 75 13.09 -6.02 -11.55
N THR A 76 14.35 -5.62 -11.55
CA THR A 76 15.22 -5.68 -12.73
C THR A 76 15.98 -7.02 -12.73
N GLU A 77 16.70 -7.31 -13.82
CA GLU A 77 17.52 -8.53 -13.96
C GLU A 77 18.60 -8.66 -12.88
N ASN A 78 19.17 -7.53 -12.43
CA ASN A 78 20.29 -7.51 -11.49
C ASN A 78 20.00 -6.77 -10.17
N SER A 79 18.81 -6.16 -10.02
CA SER A 79 18.51 -5.31 -8.86
C SER A 79 17.03 -5.21 -8.53
N ILE A 80 16.74 -4.91 -7.25
CA ILE A 80 15.45 -4.48 -6.74
C ILE A 80 15.45 -2.96 -6.64
N LEU A 81 14.49 -2.32 -7.28
CA LEU A 81 14.30 -0.87 -7.26
C LEU A 81 13.07 -0.53 -6.44
N PHE A 82 13.24 0.27 -5.39
CA PHE A 82 12.14 0.93 -4.69
C PHE A 82 12.05 2.36 -5.20
N ILE A 83 10.99 2.65 -5.93
CA ILE A 83 10.81 3.91 -6.64
C ILE A 83 9.65 4.68 -6.01
N ASP A 84 9.90 5.97 -5.84
CA ASP A 84 8.97 7.01 -5.45
C ASP A 84 9.16 8.16 -6.44
N ARG A 85 8.16 9.02 -6.64
CA ARG A 85 8.24 10.20 -7.52
C ARG A 85 9.51 11.03 -7.27
N PHE A 86 9.99 11.10 -6.03
CA PHE A 86 11.15 11.94 -5.68
C PHE A 86 12.48 11.19 -5.56
N LYS A 87 12.45 9.89 -5.24
CA LYS A 87 13.66 9.13 -4.90
C LYS A 87 13.52 7.69 -5.36
N SER A 88 14.56 7.17 -5.99
CA SER A 88 14.73 5.75 -6.23
C SER A 88 15.83 5.18 -5.33
N LYS A 89 15.64 3.97 -4.83
CA LYS A 89 16.67 3.21 -4.11
C LYS A 89 16.85 1.86 -4.79
N SER A 90 18.05 1.58 -5.26
CA SER A 90 18.42 0.31 -5.86
C SER A 90 19.13 -0.60 -4.86
N PHE A 91 18.91 -1.90 -5.00
CA PHE A 91 19.59 -2.96 -4.26
C PHE A 91 20.01 -4.05 -5.22
N LEU A 92 21.33 -4.29 -5.34
CA LEU A 92 21.87 -5.29 -6.25
C LEU A 92 21.66 -6.70 -5.70
N TYR A 93 21.38 -7.67 -6.56
CA TYR A 93 21.21 -9.07 -6.15
C TYR A 93 22.48 -9.67 -5.55
N ASN A 94 23.66 -9.24 -6.00
CA ASN A 94 24.97 -9.69 -5.48
C ASN A 94 25.22 -9.31 -4.01
N GLU A 95 24.47 -8.31 -3.51
CA GLU A 95 24.54 -7.89 -2.11
C GLU A 95 23.55 -8.63 -1.22
N ILE A 96 22.65 -9.44 -1.78
CA ILE A 96 21.68 -10.22 -1.03
C ILE A 96 22.36 -11.47 -0.46
N ILE A 97 22.27 -11.65 0.86
CA ILE A 97 22.73 -12.85 1.57
C ILE A 97 21.66 -13.94 1.52
N SER A 98 20.42 -13.56 1.85
CA SER A 98 19.30 -14.51 1.89
C SER A 98 17.96 -13.80 1.79
N ILE A 99 16.99 -14.51 1.22
CA ILE A 99 15.59 -14.10 1.17
C ILE A 99 14.81 -15.11 2.01
N LYS A 100 14.04 -14.63 2.98
CA LYS A 100 13.14 -15.45 3.80
C LYS A 100 11.72 -14.98 3.58
N ILE A 101 10.92 -15.85 2.99
CA ILE A 101 9.48 -15.63 2.82
C ILE A 101 8.79 -16.37 3.96
N SER A 102 8.02 -15.64 4.77
CA SER A 102 7.31 -16.27 5.88
C SER A 102 6.25 -17.24 5.35
N THR A 103 6.37 -18.51 5.69
CA THR A 103 5.36 -19.52 5.40
C THR A 103 4.27 -19.50 6.48
N ILE A 104 3.01 -19.58 6.06
CA ILE A 104 1.88 -19.71 6.98
C ILE A 104 1.73 -21.20 7.28
N LYS A 105 1.89 -21.61 8.54
CA LYS A 105 1.80 -23.03 8.96
C LYS A 105 0.36 -23.56 9.09
N SER A 106 -0.66 -22.70 9.08
CA SER A 106 -2.04 -23.10 9.34
C SER A 106 -2.90 -23.14 8.09
N LYS A 107 -3.41 -24.34 7.74
CA LYS A 107 -4.44 -24.56 6.70
C LYS A 107 -5.81 -23.96 7.05
N ARG A 108 -6.10 -23.69 8.33
CA ARG A 108 -7.43 -23.22 8.80
C ARG A 108 -7.66 -21.72 8.60
N ILE A 109 -6.61 -20.94 8.40
CA ILE A 109 -6.71 -19.50 8.16
C ILE A 109 -6.42 -19.31 6.68
N SER A 110 -7.45 -19.56 5.86
CA SER A 110 -7.44 -19.40 4.40
C SER A 110 -7.30 -17.92 3.98
N ASN A 111 -7.58 -16.99 4.89
CA ASN A 111 -7.26 -15.58 4.68
C ASN A 111 -5.75 -15.41 4.71
N LYS A 112 -5.22 -14.71 3.71
CA LYS A 112 -3.83 -14.73 3.26
C LYS A 112 -2.93 -13.63 3.85
N PRO A 113 -3.28 -12.88 4.91
CA PRO A 113 -3.15 -11.43 4.84
C PRO A 113 -1.73 -10.92 5.11
N PHE A 114 -0.78 -11.73 5.59
CA PHE A 114 0.49 -11.21 6.10
C PHE A 114 1.71 -12.10 5.81
N ARG A 115 1.91 -12.51 4.55
CA ARG A 115 3.24 -12.99 4.15
C ARG A 115 4.22 -11.82 4.21
N LEU A 116 5.40 -12.06 4.75
CA LEU A 116 6.48 -11.08 4.83
C LEU A 116 7.68 -11.62 4.07
N ILE A 117 8.25 -10.80 3.21
CA ILE A 117 9.49 -11.08 2.50
C ILE A 117 10.60 -10.32 3.23
N ARG A 118 11.52 -11.04 3.86
CA ARG A 118 12.66 -10.48 4.57
C ARG A 118 13.93 -10.74 3.77
N ILE A 119 14.64 -9.68 3.42
CA ILE A 119 15.86 -9.75 2.62
C ILE A 119 17.02 -9.28 3.51
N LYS A 120 17.97 -10.17 3.74
CA LYS A 120 19.21 -9.86 4.46
C LYS A 120 20.27 -9.42 3.43
N MET A 121 20.88 -8.26 3.64
CA MET A 121 21.90 -7.68 2.77
C MET A 121 23.29 -7.78 3.42
N LYS A 122 24.36 -7.84 2.63
CA LYS A 122 25.76 -7.88 3.09
C LYS A 122 26.16 -6.65 3.89
N ASN A 123 25.91 -5.46 3.35
CA ASN A 123 26.40 -4.21 3.91
C ASN A 123 25.36 -3.45 4.77
N ARG A 124 24.38 -4.16 5.35
CA ARG A 124 23.34 -3.54 6.18
C ARG A 124 22.99 -4.34 7.42
N ARG A 125 22.97 -3.65 8.57
CA ARG A 125 22.52 -4.23 9.85
C ARG A 125 21.02 -4.55 9.87
N ARG A 126 20.19 -3.74 9.20
CA ARG A 126 18.74 -3.94 9.14
C ARG A 126 18.33 -4.64 7.84
N GLN A 127 17.53 -5.70 7.97
CA GLN A 127 16.92 -6.41 6.84
C GLN A 127 15.89 -5.54 6.12
N LEU A 128 15.77 -5.69 4.80
CA LEU A 128 14.68 -5.10 4.04
C LEU A 128 13.45 -5.97 4.24
N ILE A 129 12.32 -5.35 4.59
CA ILE A 129 11.06 -6.04 4.78
C ILE A 129 10.09 -5.53 3.72
N ILE A 130 9.61 -6.44 2.89
CA ILE A 130 8.58 -6.16 1.89
C ILE A 130 7.32 -6.89 2.34
N ARG A 131 6.21 -6.16 2.39
CA ARG A 131 4.87 -6.66 2.68
C ARG A 131 4.14 -6.78 1.34
N PRO A 132 3.95 -7.98 0.77
CA PRO A 132 3.33 -8.13 -0.54
C PRO A 132 1.88 -7.65 -0.58
N TYR A 133 1.18 -7.67 0.55
CA TYR A 133 -0.19 -7.16 0.69
C TYR A 133 -0.31 -5.67 0.32
N ASP A 134 0.77 -4.90 0.52
CA ASP A 134 0.80 -3.48 0.20
C ASP A 134 0.85 -3.21 -1.32
N TYR A 135 0.91 -4.24 -2.17
CA TYR A 135 1.04 -4.13 -3.62
C TYR A 135 -0.14 -4.77 -4.35
N GLU A 136 -0.51 -4.22 -5.51
CA GLU A 136 -1.67 -4.68 -6.29
C GLU A 136 -1.53 -6.15 -6.70
N LYS A 137 -0.36 -6.53 -7.25
CA LYS A 137 -0.07 -7.89 -7.74
C LYS A 137 0.65 -8.73 -6.68
N GLN A 138 0.04 -8.86 -5.50
CA GLN A 138 0.64 -9.53 -4.34
C GLN A 138 1.15 -10.96 -4.61
N ASN A 139 0.38 -11.78 -5.32
CA ASN A 139 0.72 -13.19 -5.54
C ASN A 139 1.89 -13.32 -6.53
N GLU A 140 1.89 -12.49 -7.57
CA GLU A 140 2.98 -12.45 -8.56
C GLU A 140 4.27 -11.94 -7.91
N LEU A 141 4.19 -10.94 -7.04
CA LEU A 141 5.34 -10.46 -6.28
C LEU A 141 5.97 -11.57 -5.43
N ILE A 142 5.14 -12.35 -4.73
CA ILE A 142 5.61 -13.49 -3.93
C ILE A 142 6.28 -14.53 -4.83
N ALA A 143 5.63 -14.93 -5.93
CA ALA A 143 6.18 -15.90 -6.86
C ALA A 143 7.54 -15.48 -7.42
N ARG A 144 7.70 -14.21 -7.79
CA ARG A 144 8.99 -13.66 -8.25
C ARG A 144 10.07 -13.70 -7.17
N PHE A 145 9.72 -13.41 -5.93
CA PHE A 145 10.68 -13.51 -4.82
C PHE A 145 11.02 -14.96 -4.46
N GLU A 146 10.11 -15.91 -4.66
CA GLU A 146 10.40 -17.35 -4.55
C GLU A 146 11.36 -17.81 -5.64
N GLU A 147 11.21 -17.34 -6.88
CA GLU A 147 12.15 -17.57 -7.98
C GLU A 147 13.54 -16.99 -7.68
N LEU A 148 13.61 -15.75 -7.16
CA LEU A 148 14.86 -15.10 -6.78
C LEU A 148 15.57 -15.84 -5.64
N ASP A 149 14.84 -16.30 -4.62
CA ASP A 149 15.41 -17.08 -3.53
C ASP A 149 16.05 -18.40 -4.04
N LYS A 150 15.37 -19.09 -4.96
CA LYS A 150 15.92 -20.31 -5.60
C LYS A 150 17.22 -20.01 -6.36
N ARG A 151 17.25 -18.94 -7.16
CA ARG A 151 18.46 -18.52 -7.91
C ARG A 151 19.64 -18.22 -6.99
N ILE A 152 19.40 -17.47 -5.90
CA ILE A 152 20.45 -17.13 -4.94
C ILE A 152 20.97 -18.37 -4.23
N LYS A 153 20.11 -19.34 -3.91
CA LYS A 153 20.53 -20.61 -3.31
C LYS A 153 21.33 -21.46 -4.28
N SER A 154 20.92 -21.58 -5.55
CA SER A 154 21.65 -22.36 -6.55
C SER A 154 23.04 -21.80 -6.88
N THR A 155 23.26 -20.49 -6.73
CA THR A 155 24.59 -19.88 -6.96
C THR A 155 25.53 -20.04 -5.76
N ASN A 156 25.02 -20.40 -4.58
CA ASN A 156 25.81 -20.60 -3.36
C ASN A 156 26.09 -22.09 -3.05
N VAL A 157 25.63 -23.01 -3.91
CA VAL A 157 25.97 -24.46 -3.90
C VAL A 157 26.97 -24.71 -5.01
#